data_AF-A0A6I5A607-F1
#
_entry.id   AF-A0A6I5A607-F1
#
_cell.length_a   1.000
_cell.length_b   1.000
_cell.length_c   1.000
_cell.angle_alpha   90.00
_cell.angle_beta   90.00
_cell.angle_gamma   90.00
#
_symmetry.space_group_name_H-M   'P 1'
#
loop_
_entity.id
_entity.type
_entity.pdbx_description
1 polymer ?
#
loop_
_entity_poly.entity_id
_entity_poly.type
_entity_poly.pdbx_seq_one_letter_code
_entity_poly.pdbx_strand_id
1 'polypeptide(L)'
;MTLQNEHEIREIMEAYGKMQNAVQQAQNSGDSQQIQETQQQLQELQAKVQKAQGKATKSNDQSNVKLFDAQQRLEQYEQQMTRAKSNISAQRNTIE
;
A
#
# COMPACT_ATOMS: atom_id res chain seq x y z
N MET A 1 -5.55 -2.02 25.19
CA MET A 1 -4.58 -2.32 24.10
C MET A 1 -3.19 -2.41 24.73
N THR A 2 -2.32 -3.34 24.33
CA THR A 2 -0.91 -3.31 24.80
C THR A 2 -0.17 -2.19 24.07
N LEU A 3 0.76 -1.50 24.75
CA LEU A 3 1.60 -0.45 24.17
C LEU A 3 2.26 -0.85 22.84
N GLN A 4 2.62 -2.13 22.71
CA GLN A 4 3.21 -2.70 21.50
C GLN A 4 2.26 -2.69 20.29
N ASN A 5 0.98 -3.01 20.49
CA ASN A 5 0.00 -3.00 19.39
C ASN A 5 -0.32 -1.58 18.91
N GLU A 6 -0.33 -0.59 19.82
CA GLU A 6 -0.56 0.82 19.44
C GLU A 6 0.64 1.45 18.72
N HIS A 7 1.86 0.96 19.01
CA HIS A 7 3.05 1.38 18.28
C HIS A 7 3.07 0.78 16.87
N GLU A 8 2.86 -0.54 16.73
CA GLU A 8 2.79 -1.22 15.43
C GLU A 8 1.74 -0.57 14.50
N ILE A 9 0.56 -0.22 15.03
CA ILE A 9 -0.50 0.43 14.22
C ILE A 9 -0.11 1.84 13.81
N ARG A 10 0.59 2.60 14.66
CA ARG A 10 1.10 3.93 14.28
C ARG A 10 2.11 3.84 13.14
N GLU A 11 3.06 2.92 13.22
CA GLU A 11 4.05 2.71 12.16
C GLU A 11 3.40 2.32 10.83
N ILE A 12 2.37 1.47 10.88
CA ILE A 12 1.58 1.10 9.70
C ILE A 12 0.88 2.33 9.10
N MET A 13 0.27 3.18 9.93
CA MET A 13 -0.41 4.39 9.45
C MET A 13 0.56 5.43 8.87
N GLU A 14 1.77 5.54 9.44
CA GLU A 14 2.82 6.40 8.89
C GLU A 14 3.32 5.89 7.53
N ALA A 15 3.57 4.59 7.42
CA ALA A 15 3.94 3.96 6.15
C ALA A 15 2.83 4.11 5.10
N TYR A 16 1.57 3.97 5.52
CA TYR A 16 0.39 4.22 4.69
C TYR A 16 0.35 5.67 4.16
N GLY A 17 0.61 6.67 5.01
CA GLY A 17 0.66 8.07 4.58
C GLY A 17 1.78 8.34 3.56
N LYS A 18 2.91 7.65 3.68
CA LYS A 18 4.03 7.75 2.71
C LYS A 18 3.72 7.03 1.40
N MET A 19 2.98 5.93 1.45
CA MET A 19 2.64 5.11 0.28
C MET A 19 1.86 5.89 -0.79
N GLN A 20 0.95 6.79 -0.37
CA GLN A 20 0.21 7.64 -1.31
C GLN A 20 1.15 8.45 -2.22
N ASN A 21 2.20 9.05 -1.63
CA ASN A 21 3.18 9.83 -2.39
C ASN A 21 4.02 8.95 -3.31
N ALA A 22 4.44 7.77 -2.83
CA ALA A 22 5.21 6.82 -3.64
C ALA A 22 4.43 6.35 -4.87
N VAL A 23 3.15 6.01 -4.69
CA VAL A 23 2.24 5.63 -5.77
C VAL A 23 2.10 6.77 -6.78
N GLN A 24 1.85 7.99 -6.33
CA GLN A 24 1.71 9.12 -7.23
C GLN A 24 3.00 9.43 -8.01
N GLN A 25 4.16 9.34 -7.35
CA GLN A 25 5.46 9.52 -7.99
C GLN A 25 5.73 8.43 -9.03
N ALA A 26 5.47 7.16 -8.70
CA ALA A 26 5.66 6.05 -9.61
C ALA A 26 4.72 6.10 -10.83
N GLN A 27 3.49 6.58 -10.68
CA GLN A 27 2.60 6.80 -11.82
C GLN A 27 3.11 7.89 -12.76
N ASN A 28 3.64 8.97 -12.19
CA ASN A 28 4.07 10.14 -12.96
C ASN A 28 5.45 9.97 -13.59
N SER A 29 6.31 9.11 -13.04
CA SER A 29 7.67 8.94 -13.54
C SER A 29 7.76 8.17 -14.85
N GLY A 30 6.75 7.35 -15.17
CA GLY A 30 6.80 6.45 -16.33
C GLY A 30 7.91 5.39 -16.22
N ASP A 31 8.51 5.23 -15.05
CA ASP A 31 9.60 4.31 -14.80
C ASP A 31 9.07 2.97 -14.29
N SER A 32 9.26 1.93 -15.11
CA SER A 32 8.89 0.55 -14.79
C SER A 32 9.54 0.05 -13.49
N GLN A 33 10.76 0.49 -13.19
CA GLN A 33 11.49 0.07 -12.00
C GLN A 33 10.88 0.72 -10.74
N GLN A 34 10.60 2.01 -10.77
CA GLN A 34 9.93 2.70 -9.64
C GLN A 34 8.54 2.15 -9.36
N ILE A 35 7.78 1.79 -10.41
CA ILE A 35 6.48 1.12 -10.24
C ILE A 35 6.65 -0.25 -9.59
N GLN A 36 7.66 -1.03 -10.00
CA GLN A 36 7.90 -2.34 -9.41
C GLN A 36 8.34 -2.24 -7.94
N GLU A 37 9.24 -1.31 -7.61
CA GLU A 37 9.65 -1.03 -6.24
C GLU A 37 8.46 -0.59 -5.36
N THR A 38 7.62 0.30 -5.89
CA THR A 38 6.41 0.76 -5.20
C THR A 38 5.40 -0.38 -5.01
N GLN A 39 5.23 -1.27 -6.00
CA GLN A 39 4.40 -2.48 -5.86
C GLN A 39 4.88 -3.40 -4.75
N GLN A 40 6.20 -3.61 -4.62
CA GLN A 40 6.75 -4.43 -3.53
C GLN A 40 6.49 -3.81 -2.17
N GLN A 41 6.76 -2.51 -2.01
CA GLN A 41 6.49 -1.80 -0.76
C GLN A 41 5.00 -1.82 -0.40
N LEU A 42 4.12 -1.75 -1.40
CA LEU A 42 2.67 -1.85 -1.22
C LEU A 42 2.25 -3.22 -0.70
N GLN A 43 2.78 -4.30 -1.28
CA GLN A 43 2.51 -5.68 -0.85
C GLN A 43 3.00 -5.93 0.59
N GLU A 44 4.19 -5.44 0.94
CA GLU A 44 4.71 -5.54 2.31
C GLU A 44 3.81 -4.81 3.31
N LEU A 45 3.31 -3.62 2.94
CA LEU A 45 2.42 -2.84 3.79
C LEU A 45 1.05 -3.50 3.93
N GLN A 46 0.49 -4.06 2.86
CA GLN A 46 -0.76 -4.85 2.92
C GLN A 46 -0.62 -6.05 3.87
N ALA A 47 0.50 -6.79 3.79
CA ALA A 47 0.76 -7.92 4.68
C ALA A 47 0.86 -7.47 6.16
N LYS A 48 1.50 -6.32 6.42
CA LYS A 48 1.57 -5.73 7.78
C LYS A 48 0.19 -5.32 8.30
N VAL A 49 -0.64 -4.69 7.45
CA VAL A 49 -2.03 -4.32 7.79
C VAL A 49 -2.86 -5.56 8.12
N GLN A 50 -2.84 -6.60 7.29
CA GLN A 50 -3.59 -7.83 7.53
C GLN A 50 -3.17 -8.52 8.84
N LYS A 51 -1.85 -8.58 9.11
CA LYS A 51 -1.33 -9.12 10.36
C LYS A 51 -1.81 -8.29 11.57
N ALA A 52 -1.83 -6.97 11.45
CA ALA A 52 -2.31 -6.09 12.52
C ALA A 52 -3.83 -6.22 12.74
N GLN A 53 -4.64 -6.37 11.69
CA GLN A 53 -6.08 -6.62 11.79
C GLN A 53 -6.38 -7.96 12.49
N GLY A 54 -5.65 -9.02 12.14
CA GLY A 54 -5.78 -10.33 12.81
C GLY A 54 -5.45 -10.30 14.31
N LYS A 55 -4.62 -9.34 14.75
CA LYS A 55 -4.36 -9.07 16.16
C LYS A 55 -5.42 -8.15 16.80
N ALA A 56 -5.86 -7.12 16.07
CA ALA A 56 -6.74 -6.06 16.57
C ALA A 56 -8.22 -6.48 16.67
N THR A 57 -8.66 -7.48 15.90
CA THR A 57 -9.96 -8.18 16.08
C THR A 57 -10.18 -8.69 17.51
N LYS A 58 -9.11 -8.86 18.29
CA LYS A 58 -9.17 -9.31 19.68
C LYS A 58 -9.25 -8.19 20.73
N SER A 59 -9.15 -6.90 20.37
CA SER A 59 -8.97 -5.85 21.42
C SER A 59 -9.36 -4.39 21.18
N ASN A 60 -9.81 -3.90 20.01
CA ASN A 60 -10.34 -2.52 19.90
C ASN A 60 -11.05 -2.21 18.57
N ASP A 61 -12.24 -1.57 18.60
CA ASP A 61 -13.00 -1.20 17.39
C ASP A 61 -12.35 -0.08 16.58
N GLN A 62 -11.82 0.96 17.23
CA GLN A 62 -11.34 2.15 16.49
C GLN A 62 -10.07 1.87 15.67
N SER A 63 -9.18 1.01 16.17
CA SER A 63 -7.97 0.60 15.45
C SER A 63 -8.29 -0.35 14.29
N ASN A 64 -9.31 -1.21 14.44
CA ASN A 64 -9.81 -2.04 13.35
C ASN A 64 -10.36 -1.18 12.21
N VAL A 65 -11.12 -0.12 12.52
CA VAL A 65 -11.65 0.82 11.51
C VAL A 65 -10.53 1.48 10.71
N LYS A 66 -9.47 1.96 11.38
CA LYS A 66 -8.31 2.59 10.70
C LYS A 66 -7.56 1.61 9.79
N LEU A 67 -7.31 0.40 10.30
CA LEU A 67 -6.63 -0.64 9.53
C LEU A 67 -7.47 -1.11 8.33
N PHE A 68 -8.80 -1.15 8.49
CA PHE A 68 -9.72 -1.49 7.40
C PHE A 68 -9.74 -0.42 6.30
N ASP A 69 -9.81 0.87 6.66
CA ASP A 69 -9.68 1.98 5.68
C ASP A 69 -8.32 1.93 4.97
N ALA A 70 -7.23 1.70 5.72
CA ALA A 70 -5.90 1.54 5.15
C ALA A 70 -5.86 0.38 4.15
N GLN A 71 -6.43 -0.78 4.47
CA GLN A 71 -6.49 -1.93 3.56
C GLN A 71 -7.23 -1.58 2.26
N GLN A 72 -8.43 -1.01 2.34
CA GLN A 72 -9.22 -0.65 1.15
C GLN A 72 -8.44 0.30 0.22
N ARG A 73 -7.74 1.28 0.79
CA ARG A 73 -6.96 2.23 0.01
C ARG A 73 -5.70 1.61 -0.57
N LEU A 74 -5.04 0.70 0.14
CA LEU A 74 -3.89 -0.04 -0.40
C LEU A 74 -4.29 -0.91 -1.60
N GLU A 75 -5.47 -1.54 -1.56
CA GLU A 75 -6.03 -2.26 -2.72
C GLU A 75 -6.26 -1.33 -3.91
N GLN A 76 -6.74 -0.11 -3.69
CA GLN A 76 -6.87 0.89 -4.77
C GLN A 76 -5.51 1.28 -5.35
N TYR A 77 -4.49 1.47 -4.52
CA TYR A 77 -3.13 1.75 -4.98
C TYR A 77 -2.55 0.59 -5.79
N GLU A 78 -2.87 -0.65 -5.45
CA GLU A 78 -2.40 -1.83 -6.17
C GLU A 78 -2.98 -1.87 -7.59
N GLN A 79 -4.28 -1.58 -7.71
CA GLN A 79 -4.95 -1.46 -9.00
C GLN A 79 -4.34 -0.33 -9.83
N GLN A 80 -4.07 0.82 -9.20
CA GLN A 80 -3.43 1.97 -9.86
C GLN A 80 -2.04 1.63 -10.39
N MET A 81 -1.21 0.94 -9.61
CA MET A 81 0.12 0.50 -10.01
C MET A 81 0.06 -0.55 -11.13
N THR A 82 -0.88 -1.48 -11.05
CA THR A 82 -1.10 -2.50 -12.09
C THR A 82 -1.44 -1.86 -13.43
N ARG A 83 -2.32 -0.84 -13.43
CA ARG A 83 -2.64 -0.06 -14.63
C ARG A 83 -1.43 0.71 -15.14
N ALA A 84 -0.69 1.38 -14.26
CA ALA A 84 0.51 2.12 -14.65
C ALA A 84 1.56 1.21 -15.33
N LYS A 85 1.80 0.02 -14.75
CA LYS A 85 2.67 -1.00 -15.33
C LYS A 85 2.20 -1.46 -16.71
N SER A 86 0.90 -1.76 -16.85
CA SER A 86 0.31 -2.17 -18.13
C SER A 86 0.44 -1.09 -19.20
N ASN A 87 0.24 0.19 -18.84
CA ASN A 87 0.35 1.31 -19.78
C ASN A 87 1.77 1.49 -20.29
N ILE A 88 2.78 1.38 -19.41
CA ILE A 88 4.20 1.48 -19.82
C ILE A 88 4.58 0.30 -20.71
N SER A 89 4.16 -0.92 -20.37
CA SER A 89 4.40 -2.09 -21.22
C SER A 89 3.76 -1.93 -22.61
N ALA A 90 2.53 -1.42 -22.68
CA ALA A 90 1.86 -1.16 -23.94
C ALA A 90 2.58 -0.08 -24.77
N GLN A 91 3.01 1.02 -24.15
CA GLN A 91 3.79 2.06 -24.83
C GLN A 91 5.09 1.52 -25.42
N ARG A 92 5.80 0.63 -24.71
CA ARG A 92 7.01 -0.02 -25.25
C ARG A 92 6.71 -0.95 -26.43
N ASN A 93 5.61 -1.69 -26.40
CA ASN A 93 5.18 -2.55 -27.50
C ASN A 93 4.67 -1.78 -28.74
N THR A 94 4.43 -0.47 -28.65
CA THR A 94 3.96 0.33 -29.81
C THR A 94 5.14 0.89 -30.64
N ILE A 95 6.39 0.60 -30.26
CA ILE A 95 7.61 1.11 -30.92
C ILE A 95 8.32 0.00 -31.73
N GLU A 96 7.76 -1.21 -31.81
CA GLU A 96 8.21 -2.28 -32.72
C GLU A 96 7.33 -2.39 -33.96
#